data_AF-A0A2H1FC51-F1
#
_entry.id   AF-A0A2H1FC51-F1
#
_cell.length_a   1.000
_cell.length_b   1.000
_cell.length_c   1.000
_cell.angle_alpha   90.00
_cell.angle_beta   90.00
_cell.angle_gamma   90.00
#
_symmetry.space_group_name_H-M   'P 1'
#
loop_
_entity.id
_entity.type
_entity.pdbx_description
1 polymer ?
#
loop_
_entity_poly.entity_id
_entity_poly.type
_entity_poly.pdbx_seq_one_letter_code
_entity_poly.pdbx_strand_id
1 'polypeptide(L)' 'MSTITYKFQITIPKKVRDKHKLKEGDTVTFIEEGGKMYVAKSTDV' A
#
# COMPACT_ATOMS: atom_id res chain seq x y z
N MET A 1 -3.33 8.29 11.28
CA MET A 1 -2.95 6.98 11.82
C MET A 1 -3.82 5.95 11.15
N SER A 2 -3.22 4.90 10.59
CA SER A 2 -3.97 3.79 9.99
C SER A 2 -3.98 2.63 10.99
N THR A 3 -5.16 2.07 11.25
CA THR A 3 -5.33 0.93 12.17
C THR A 3 -5.23 -0.37 11.38
N ILE A 4 -4.50 -1.34 11.91
CA ILE A 4 -4.48 -2.71 11.37
C ILE A 4 -5.82 -3.35 11.73
N THR A 5 -6.57 -3.82 10.73
CA THR A 5 -7.87 -4.45 10.97
C THR A 5 -7.71 -5.94 11.30
N TYR A 6 -8.81 -6.57 11.73
CA TYR A 6 -8.87 -7.98 12.15
C TYR A 6 -8.37 -8.99 11.09
N LYS A 7 -8.32 -8.59 9.81
CA LYS A 7 -7.83 -9.43 8.70
C LYS A 7 -6.43 -9.03 8.22
N PHE A 8 -5.64 -8.40 9.08
CA PHE A 8 -4.31 -7.87 8.73
C PHE A 8 -4.34 -6.87 7.56
N GLN A 9 -5.50 -6.22 7.32
CA GLN A 9 -5.61 -5.23 6.25
C GLN A 9 -5.10 -3.89 6.77
N ILE A 10 -4.32 -3.22 5.93
CA ILE A 10 -3.84 -1.86 6.18
C ILE A 10 -4.72 -0.90 5.37
N THR A 11 -5.35 0.05 6.05
CA THR A 11 -6.13 1.08 5.36
C THR A 11 -5.19 2.11 4.73
N ILE A 12 -5.25 2.21 3.40
CA ILE A 12 -4.60 3.27 2.63
C ILE A 12 -5.56 4.48 2.57
N PRO A 13 -5.21 5.64 3.18
CA PRO A 13 -6.07 6.82 3.14
C PRO A 13 -6.30 7.31 1.71
N LYS A 14 -7.47 7.91 1.44
CA LYS A 14 -7.83 8.46 0.12
C LYS A 14 -6.74 9.36 -0.47
N LYS A 15 -6.15 10.25 0.34
CA LYS A 15 -5.04 11.14 -0.09
C LYS A 15 -3.85 10.40 -0.70
N VAL A 16 -3.49 9.23 -0.18
CA VAL A 16 -2.40 8.41 -0.71
C VAL A 16 -2.87 7.65 -1.94
N ARG A 17 -4.11 7.13 -1.91
CA ARG A 17 -4.76 6.46 -3.04
C ARG A 17 -4.82 7.35 -4.29
N ASP A 18 -5.24 8.60 -4.16
CA ASP A 18 -5.32 9.57 -5.25
C ASP A 18 -3.94 9.94 -5.81
N LYS A 19 -2.95 10.18 -4.94
CA LYS A 19 -1.57 10.50 -5.35
C LYS A 19 -0.94 9.38 -6.17
N HIS A 20 -1.16 8.13 -5.78
CA HIS A 20 -0.59 6.95 -6.45
C HIS A 20 -1.56 6.29 -7.43
N LYS A 21 -2.74 6.91 -7.67
CA LYS A 21 -3.82 6.40 -8.54
C LYS A 21 -4.14 4.92 -8.30
N LEU A 22 -4.13 4.51 -7.02
CA LEU A 22 -4.41 3.14 -6.61
C LEU A 22 -5.91 2.85 -6.74
N LYS A 23 -6.26 1.75 -7.39
CA LYS A 23 -7.66 1.31 -7.54
C LYS A 23 -7.90 0.00 -6.80
N GLU A 24 -9.17 -0.29 -6.55
CA GLU A 24 -9.59 -1.59 -6.02
C GLU A 24 -9.23 -2.66 -7.04
N GLY A 25 -8.50 -3.70 -6.61
CA GLY A 25 -7.95 -4.73 -7.50
C GLY A 25 -6.51 -4.49 -7.97
N ASP A 26 -5.89 -3.34 -7.64
CA ASP A 26 -4.46 -3.16 -7.90
C ASP A 26 -3.62 -4.07 -7.00
N THR A 27 -2.68 -4.80 -7.62
CA THR A 27 -1.64 -5.53 -6.90
C THR A 27 -0.57 -4.57 -6.41
N VAL A 28 -0.17 -4.72 -5.15
CA VAL A 28 0.91 -3.95 -4.53
C VAL A 28 2.01 -4.89 -4.07
N THR A 29 3.25 -4.44 -4.19
CA THR A 29 4.45 -5.15 -3.76
C THR A 29 4.98 -4.50 -2.50
N PHE A 30 5.33 -5.34 -1.52
CA PHE A 30 5.97 -4.91 -0.28
C PHE A 30 7.48 -5.03 -0.46
N ILE A 31 8.19 -3.92 -0.27
CA ILE A 31 9.66 -3.86 -0.36
C ILE A 31 10.17 -3.52 1.03
N GLU A 32 11.08 -4.33 1.56
CA GLU A 32 11.75 -4.06 2.83
C GLU A 32 13.16 -3.54 2.56
N GLU A 33 13.45 -2.31 2.97
CA GLU A 33 14.76 -1.69 2.77
C GLU A 33 15.16 -0.91 4.03
N GLY A 34 16.30 -1.24 4.62
CA GLY A 34 16.86 -0.51 5.76
C GLY A 34 15.97 -0.49 7.01
N GLY A 35 15.21 -1.56 7.26
CA GLY A 35 14.28 -1.66 8.39
C GLY A 35 12.99 -0.86 8.21
N LYS A 36 12.70 -0.38 7.00
CA LYS A 36 11.45 0.28 6.62
C LYS A 36 10.72 -0.55 5.57
N MET A 37 9.40 -0.67 5.73
CA MET A 37 8.53 -1.34 4.76
C MET A 37 7.91 -0.29 3.83
N TYR A 38 8.14 -0.44 2.53
CA TYR A 38 7.57 0.37 1.46
C TYR A 38 6.52 -0.43 0.70
N VAL A 39 5.48 0.27 0.25
CA VAL A 39 4.43 -0.31 -0.59
C VAL A 39 4.53 0.34 -1.96
N ALA A 40 4.86 -0.44 -2.98
CA ALA A 40 4.95 0.00 -4.37
C ALA A 40 3.79 -0.61 -5.18
N LYS A 41 3.36 0.07 -6.24
CA LYS A 41 2.41 -0.50 -7.19
C LYS A 41 3.13 -1.55 -8.02
N SER A 42 2.55 -2.74 -8.17
CA SER A 42 3.17 -3.88 -8.88
C SER A 42 3.16 -3.73 -10.42
N THR A 43 3.12 -2.49 -10.96
CA THR A 43 3.04 -2.21 -12.41
C THR A 43 4.43 -1.96 -13.03
N ASP A 44 5.52 -2.21 -12.33
CA ASP A 44 6.87 -2.13 -12.90
C ASP A 44 7.43 -3.54 -13.12
N VAL A 45 7.05 -4.13 -14.27
CA VAL A 45 7.81 -5.14 -15.04
C VAL A 45 7.67 -4.78 -16.51
#